data_AF-A0A7S0CMF2-F1
#
_entry.id   AF-A0A7S0CMF2-F1
#
_cell.length_a   1.000
_cell.length_b   1.000
_cell.length_c   1.000
_cell.angle_alpha   90.00
_cell.angle_beta   90.00
_cell.angle_gamma   90.00
#
_symmetry.space_group_name_H-M   'P 1'
#
loop_
_entity.id
_entity.type
_entity.pdbx_description
1 polymer ?
#
loop_
_entity_poly.entity_id
_entity_poly.type
_entity_poly.pdbx_seq_one_letter_code
_entity_poly.pdbx_strand_id
1 'polypeptide(L)'
;GGFGGFGGQHDQSYTFSSSVPQVVRSIHARTIAFAAFAHCQEGLGQSSSQQKGHGIVGYVLDCVEECISCSAVAMKDGYSDIDELTVQQAVQITANITALQASLPRLFGVIMRGVCHIGIVRKEISTDTFTYADKTHSGADKSYDTEVGSTLSLVYKMFRNKLDVLINFLLEKFQWVAKSSHDIPNTYAKILIEYMSSTFEYFAHMDKGSRARLLF
;
A
#
# COMPACT_ATOMS: atom_id res chain seq x y z
N GLY A 1 14.80 -32.91 -13.03
CA GLY A 1 13.85 -33.50 -12.07
C GLY A 1 12.75 -32.50 -11.82
N GLY A 2 11.58 -32.74 -12.39
CA GLY A 2 10.39 -31.93 -12.12
C GLY A 2 9.75 -32.36 -10.81
N PHE A 3 9.28 -31.38 -10.04
CA PHE A 3 8.35 -31.61 -8.94
C PHE A 3 7.04 -30.94 -9.30
N GLY A 4 6.06 -31.77 -9.64
CA GLY A 4 4.67 -31.38 -9.76
C GLY A 4 3.98 -31.34 -8.39
N GLY A 5 3.02 -30.44 -8.29
CA GLY A 5 1.67 -30.75 -7.80
C GLY A 5 1.49 -31.13 -6.34
N PHE A 6 1.30 -30.12 -5.50
CA PHE A 6 0.27 -30.12 -4.44
C PHE A 6 -0.54 -28.85 -4.68
N GLY A 7 -1.78 -28.91 -5.15
CA GLY A 7 -2.95 -29.27 -4.36
C GLY A 7 -3.79 -28.00 -4.24
N GLY A 8 -4.99 -28.01 -4.83
CA GLY A 8 -5.76 -26.83 -5.23
C GLY A 8 -5.81 -25.69 -4.21
N GLN A 9 -5.29 -24.52 -4.60
CA GLN A 9 -5.66 -23.28 -3.94
C GLN A 9 -7.01 -22.88 -4.50
N HIS A 10 -8.01 -22.84 -3.61
CA HIS A 10 -9.14 -21.93 -3.79
C HIS A 10 -8.61 -20.62 -4.38
N ASP A 11 -9.19 -20.16 -5.48
CA ASP A 11 -9.12 -18.76 -5.90
C ASP A 11 -9.77 -17.92 -4.79
N GLN A 12 -9.04 -17.72 -3.67
CA GLN A 12 -9.29 -16.61 -2.80
C GLN A 12 -8.87 -15.41 -3.61
N SER A 13 -9.83 -14.79 -4.30
CA SER A 13 -9.66 -13.53 -4.98
C SER A 13 -9.33 -12.47 -3.92
N TYR A 14 -8.05 -12.37 -3.56
CA TYR A 14 -7.57 -11.30 -2.69
C TYR A 14 -7.80 -9.97 -3.40
N THR A 15 -8.22 -8.95 -2.66
CA THR A 15 -8.38 -7.58 -3.18
C THR A 15 -7.05 -6.91 -3.51
N PHE A 16 -5.93 -7.53 -3.10
CA PHE A 16 -4.58 -7.10 -3.39
C PHE A 16 -3.87 -8.08 -4.34
N SER A 17 -2.91 -7.55 -5.09
CA SER A 17 -2.12 -8.31 -6.06
C SER A 17 -0.98 -9.11 -5.42
N SER A 18 -0.33 -9.99 -6.21
CA SER A 18 0.81 -10.81 -5.76
C SER A 18 2.03 -10.00 -5.30
N SER A 19 2.06 -8.69 -5.56
CA SER A 19 3.15 -7.80 -5.12
C SER A 19 3.20 -7.67 -3.59
N VAL A 20 2.05 -7.69 -2.91
CA VAL A 20 1.96 -7.57 -1.44
C VAL A 20 2.74 -8.68 -0.72
N PRO A 21 2.45 -9.98 -0.94
CA PRO A 21 3.22 -11.04 -0.28
C PRO A 21 4.70 -11.06 -0.70
N GLN A 22 5.05 -10.58 -1.90
CA GLN A 22 6.46 -10.44 -2.30
C GLN A 22 7.17 -9.35 -1.47
N VAL A 23 6.55 -8.19 -1.30
CA VAL A 23 7.11 -7.09 -0.49
C VAL A 23 7.21 -7.48 0.98
N VAL A 24 6.19 -8.10 1.57
CA VAL A 24 6.27 -8.56 2.98
C VAL A 24 7.42 -9.54 3.17
N ARG A 25 7.62 -10.50 2.25
CA ARG A 25 8.76 -11.43 2.30
C ARG A 25 10.10 -10.72 2.15
N SER A 26 10.19 -9.73 1.26
CA SER A 26 11.39 -8.92 1.06
C SER A 26 11.76 -8.14 2.32
N ILE A 27 10.80 -7.45 2.94
CA ILE A 27 11.00 -6.73 4.19
C ILE A 27 11.49 -7.69 5.28
N HIS A 28 10.80 -8.82 5.46
CA HIS A 28 11.18 -9.80 6.48
C HIS A 28 12.59 -10.36 6.26
N ALA A 29 12.97 -10.70 5.02
CA ALA A 29 14.32 -11.18 4.70
C ALA A 29 15.40 -10.12 5.00
N ARG A 30 15.13 -8.84 4.68
CA ARG A 30 16.04 -7.74 5.03
C ARG A 30 16.14 -7.56 6.54
N THR A 31 15.03 -7.67 7.27
CA THR A 31 15.06 -7.61 8.74
C THR A 31 15.95 -8.68 9.35
N ILE A 32 15.91 -9.91 8.83
CA ILE A 32 16.79 -10.99 9.26
C ILE A 32 18.27 -10.60 9.04
N ALA A 33 18.59 -10.02 7.88
CA ALA A 33 19.95 -9.55 7.59
C ALA A 33 20.39 -8.42 8.54
N PHE A 34 19.51 -7.45 8.83
CA PHE A 34 19.79 -6.36 9.78
C PHE A 34 20.02 -6.89 11.19
N ALA A 35 19.18 -7.82 11.64
CA ALA A 35 19.32 -8.46 12.95
C ALA A 35 20.60 -9.30 13.06
N ALA A 36 20.96 -10.04 12.00
CA ALA A 36 22.21 -10.78 11.96
C ALA A 36 23.43 -9.85 12.00
N PHE A 37 23.41 -8.77 11.21
CA PHE A 37 24.47 -7.76 11.22
C PHE A 37 24.59 -7.10 12.60
N ALA A 38 23.47 -6.67 13.18
CA ALA A 38 23.39 -6.14 14.53
C ALA A 38 24.05 -7.09 15.54
N HIS A 39 23.65 -8.36 15.53
CA HIS A 39 24.19 -9.35 16.45
C HIS A 39 25.72 -9.52 16.30
N CYS A 40 26.23 -9.53 15.07
CA CYS A 40 27.68 -9.60 14.83
C CYS A 40 28.43 -8.36 15.35
N GLN A 41 27.86 -7.16 15.18
CA GLN A 41 28.48 -5.92 15.65
C GLN A 41 28.55 -5.86 17.18
N GLU A 42 27.50 -6.33 17.87
CA GLU A 42 27.52 -6.45 19.33
C GLU A 42 28.61 -7.43 19.80
N GLY A 43 28.78 -8.55 19.09
CA GLY A 43 29.87 -9.51 19.35
C GLY A 43 31.28 -8.94 19.18
N LEU A 44 31.45 -7.91 18.36
CA LEU A 44 32.70 -7.18 18.17
C LEU A 44 32.90 -6.04 19.20
N GLY A 45 31.99 -5.90 20.17
CA GLY A 45 32.03 -4.83 21.18
C GLY A 45 31.64 -3.46 20.64
N GLN A 46 31.08 -3.37 19.43
CA GLN A 46 30.61 -2.11 18.88
C GLN A 46 29.21 -1.79 19.45
N SER A 47 29.11 -0.76 20.28
CA SER A 47 27.83 -0.23 20.75
C SER A 47 27.37 0.92 19.85
N SER A 48 26.21 0.80 19.20
CA SER A 48 25.61 1.86 18.39
C SER A 48 25.05 2.97 19.28
N SER A 49 25.92 3.85 19.77
CA SER A 49 25.56 4.97 20.65
C SER A 49 24.83 6.14 19.94
N GLN A 50 24.66 6.07 18.62
CA GLN A 50 24.18 7.18 17.78
C GLN A 50 22.77 7.00 17.19
N GLN A 51 22.05 5.92 17.47
CA GLN A 51 20.75 5.65 16.84
C GLN A 51 19.57 5.93 17.75
N LYS A 52 18.43 6.27 17.13
CA LYS A 52 17.18 6.48 17.85
C LYS A 52 16.71 5.09 18.30
N GLY A 53 16.42 4.94 19.58
CA GLY A 53 16.17 3.63 20.18
C GLY A 53 17.42 3.01 20.81
N HIS A 54 17.23 2.40 21.98
CA HIS A 54 18.32 1.98 22.85
C HIS A 54 19.17 0.86 22.21
N GLY A 55 20.35 1.22 21.70
CA GLY A 55 21.36 0.29 21.22
C GLY A 55 20.96 -0.42 19.92
N ILE A 56 21.38 -1.67 19.79
CA ILE A 56 21.42 -2.35 18.50
C ILE A 56 20.07 -2.91 18.03
N VAL A 57 19.08 -2.99 18.93
CA VAL A 57 17.69 -3.24 18.53
C VAL A 57 17.09 -2.01 17.87
N GLY A 58 17.43 -0.81 18.37
CA GLY A 58 17.02 0.46 17.77
C GLY A 58 17.44 0.53 16.30
N TYR A 59 18.69 0.14 16.01
CA TYR A 59 19.19 -0.01 14.63
C TYR A 59 18.27 -0.84 13.74
N VAL A 60 17.91 -2.04 14.19
CA VAL A 60 17.12 -2.98 13.42
C VAL A 60 15.73 -2.38 13.16
N LEU A 61 15.14 -1.75 14.18
CA LEU A 61 13.82 -1.12 14.08
C LEU A 61 13.84 0.10 13.14
N ASP A 62 14.87 0.94 13.21
CA ASP A 62 15.05 2.08 12.29
C ASP A 62 15.18 1.59 10.83
N CYS A 63 15.96 0.53 10.61
CA CYS A 63 16.13 -0.06 9.27
C CYS A 63 14.85 -0.72 8.75
N VAL A 64 14.04 -1.29 9.64
CA VAL A 64 12.71 -1.84 9.31
C VAL A 64 11.74 -0.73 8.92
N GLU A 65 11.68 0.36 9.70
CA GLU A 65 10.85 1.53 9.40
C GLU A 65 11.19 2.13 8.04
N GLU A 66 12.48 2.28 7.75
CA GLU A 66 12.96 2.78 6.47
C GLU A 66 12.59 1.83 5.32
N CYS A 67 12.76 0.51 5.50
CA CYS A 67 12.36 -0.48 4.49
C CYS A 67 10.86 -0.44 4.19
N ILE A 68 10.03 -0.25 5.23
CA ILE A 68 8.59 -0.14 5.07
C ILE A 68 8.24 1.15 4.32
N SER A 69 8.82 2.28 4.73
CA SER A 69 8.58 3.58 4.09
C SER A 69 8.99 3.57 2.62
N CYS A 70 10.18 3.05 2.30
CA CYS A 70 10.63 2.83 0.92
C CYS A 70 9.69 1.91 0.12
N SER A 71 9.15 0.86 0.75
CA SER A 71 8.23 -0.06 0.09
C SER A 71 6.87 0.57 -0.23
N ALA A 72 6.40 1.50 0.62
CA ALA A 72 5.20 2.29 0.38
C ALA A 72 5.35 3.15 -0.89
N VAL A 73 6.45 3.90 -0.96
CA VAL A 73 6.78 4.75 -2.10
C VAL A 73 6.97 3.91 -3.37
N ALA A 74 7.74 2.83 -3.30
CA ALA A 74 7.99 1.96 -4.45
C ALA A 74 6.72 1.27 -4.99
N MET A 75 5.72 1.00 -4.15
CA MET A 75 4.44 0.45 -4.60
C MET A 75 3.63 1.42 -5.46
N LYS A 76 3.78 2.72 -5.18
CA LYS A 76 3.14 3.79 -5.94
C LYS A 76 3.95 4.17 -7.17
N ASP A 77 5.26 4.40 -6.99
CA ASP A 77 6.17 4.90 -8.02
C ASP A 77 6.68 3.80 -8.97
N GLY A 78 6.39 2.54 -8.69
CA GLY A 78 6.70 1.41 -9.59
C GLY A 78 5.98 1.46 -10.93
N TYR A 79 5.10 2.45 -11.15
CA TYR A 79 4.45 2.73 -12.42
C TYR A 79 5.20 3.88 -13.09
N SER A 80 6.00 3.53 -14.09
CA SER A 80 7.00 4.39 -14.75
C SER A 80 6.46 5.67 -15.37
N ASP A 81 5.15 5.70 -15.71
CA ASP A 81 4.49 6.83 -16.33
C ASP A 81 3.14 7.08 -15.66
N ILE A 82 3.07 8.12 -14.82
CA ILE A 82 1.82 8.59 -14.19
C ILE A 82 0.77 8.95 -15.26
N ASP A 83 1.23 9.36 -16.45
CA ASP A 83 0.38 9.73 -17.59
C ASP A 83 -0.28 8.52 -18.28
N GLU A 84 0.27 7.30 -18.14
CA GLU A 84 -0.31 6.05 -18.68
C GLU A 84 -1.10 5.25 -17.63
N LEU A 85 -1.11 5.71 -16.37
CA LEU A 85 -1.81 5.02 -15.31
C LEU A 85 -3.32 5.01 -15.59
N THR A 86 -3.96 3.86 -15.42
CA THR A 86 -5.43 3.74 -15.47
C THR A 86 -6.04 3.86 -14.08
N VAL A 87 -7.31 4.28 -14.00
CA VAL A 87 -8.04 4.36 -12.70
C VAL A 87 -8.03 3.00 -11.99
N GLN A 88 -8.18 1.90 -12.74
CA GLN A 88 -8.12 0.55 -12.19
C GLN A 88 -6.76 0.23 -11.56
N GLN A 89 -5.66 0.59 -12.21
CA GLN A 89 -4.32 0.38 -11.65
C GLN A 89 -4.11 1.25 -10.40
N ALA A 90 -4.53 2.50 -10.41
CA ALA A 90 -4.43 3.39 -9.24
C ALA A 90 -5.24 2.87 -8.03
N VAL A 91 -6.43 2.32 -8.29
CA VAL A 91 -7.23 1.63 -7.26
C VAL A 91 -6.53 0.38 -6.74
N GLN A 92 -5.92 -0.42 -7.63
CA GLN A 92 -5.18 -1.61 -7.24
C GLN A 92 -3.94 -1.29 -6.41
N ILE A 93 -3.23 -0.20 -6.71
CA ILE A 93 -2.12 0.32 -5.89
C ILE A 93 -2.62 0.67 -4.50
N THR A 94 -3.73 1.41 -4.41
CA THR A 94 -4.35 1.76 -3.12
C THR A 94 -4.64 0.50 -2.31
N ALA A 95 -5.29 -0.50 -2.92
CA ALA A 95 -5.60 -1.76 -2.26
C ALA A 95 -4.34 -2.53 -1.80
N ASN A 96 -3.26 -2.51 -2.59
CA ASN A 96 -1.98 -3.12 -2.23
C ASN A 96 -1.35 -2.44 -1.01
N ILE A 97 -1.30 -1.09 -1.00
CA ILE A 97 -0.71 -0.32 0.10
C ILE A 97 -1.52 -0.51 1.39
N THR A 98 -2.85 -0.45 1.31
CA THR A 98 -3.72 -0.72 2.48
C THR A 98 -3.56 -2.16 3.00
N ALA A 99 -3.40 -3.15 2.12
CA ALA A 99 -3.13 -4.53 2.53
C ALA A 99 -1.76 -4.69 3.21
N LEU A 100 -0.73 -3.98 2.74
CA LEU A 100 0.58 -3.93 3.40
C LEU A 100 0.48 -3.29 4.78
N GLN A 101 -0.22 -2.16 4.89
CA GLN A 101 -0.47 -1.48 6.16
C GLN A 101 -1.16 -2.40 7.17
N ALA A 102 -2.23 -3.09 6.75
CA ALA A 102 -2.93 -4.06 7.60
C ALA A 102 -2.05 -5.24 8.05
N SER A 103 -0.95 -5.53 7.33
CA SER A 103 0.00 -6.58 7.70
C SER A 103 1.06 -6.13 8.73
N LEU A 104 1.21 -4.82 8.96
CA LEU A 104 2.25 -4.27 9.84
C LEU A 104 2.22 -4.81 11.27
N PRO A 105 1.07 -4.89 11.97
CA PRO A 105 1.07 -5.38 13.35
C PRO A 105 1.60 -6.82 13.45
N ARG A 106 1.26 -7.66 12.46
CA ARG A 106 1.74 -9.04 12.40
C ARG A 106 3.22 -9.09 12.08
N LEU A 107 3.69 -8.25 11.15
CA LEU A 107 5.10 -8.17 10.76
C LEU A 107 5.96 -7.74 11.96
N PHE A 108 5.61 -6.64 12.62
CA PHE A 108 6.31 -6.17 13.83
C PHE A 108 6.28 -7.22 14.95
N GLY A 109 5.16 -7.91 15.15
CA GLY A 109 5.07 -9.00 16.13
C GLY A 109 5.97 -10.21 15.80
N VAL A 110 6.23 -10.49 14.52
CA VAL A 110 7.21 -11.51 14.10
C VAL A 110 8.63 -11.02 14.34
N ILE A 111 8.94 -9.79 13.95
CA ILE A 111 10.26 -9.18 14.10
C ILE A 111 10.65 -9.11 15.58
N MET A 112 9.77 -8.58 16.44
CA MET A 112 10.00 -8.46 17.88
C MET A 112 10.24 -9.82 18.54
N ARG A 113 9.44 -10.84 18.20
CA ARG A 113 9.68 -12.20 18.68
C ARG A 113 11.04 -12.74 18.23
N GLY A 114 11.41 -12.48 16.98
CA GLY A 114 12.71 -12.86 16.42
C GLY A 114 13.87 -12.24 17.21
N VAL A 115 13.90 -10.91 17.35
CA VAL A 115 14.99 -10.20 18.04
C VAL A 115 15.07 -10.51 19.53
N CYS A 116 13.94 -10.82 20.19
CA CYS A 116 13.94 -11.36 21.55
C CYS A 116 14.54 -12.77 21.60
N HIS A 117 14.19 -13.64 20.66
CA HIS A 117 14.65 -15.03 20.64
C HIS A 117 16.16 -15.16 20.47
N ILE A 118 16.76 -14.33 19.62
CA ILE A 118 18.21 -14.30 19.39
C ILE A 118 18.98 -13.50 20.46
N GLY A 119 18.28 -12.99 21.49
CA GLY A 119 18.90 -12.35 22.64
C GLY A 119 19.41 -10.92 22.42
N ILE A 120 19.07 -10.27 21.30
CA ILE A 120 19.45 -8.86 21.06
C ILE A 120 18.68 -7.95 22.05
N VAL A 121 17.41 -8.29 22.36
CA VAL A 121 16.64 -7.57 23.39
C VAL A 121 17.03 -8.08 24.77
N ARG A 122 17.82 -7.29 25.52
CA ARG A 122 18.19 -7.61 26.90
C ARG A 122 17.02 -7.33 27.86
N LYS A 123 16.90 -8.14 28.92
CA LYS A 123 15.82 -8.05 29.91
C LYS A 123 15.70 -6.66 30.55
N GLU A 124 16.84 -6.02 30.78
CA GLU A 124 16.96 -4.70 31.43
C GLU A 124 16.37 -3.56 30.61
N ILE A 125 16.41 -3.64 29.27
CA ILE A 125 15.93 -2.60 28.35
C ILE A 125 14.65 -3.01 27.61
N SER A 126 14.02 -4.11 28.04
CA SER A 126 12.89 -4.73 27.32
C SER A 126 11.71 -3.76 27.18
N THR A 127 11.26 -3.13 28.26
CA THR A 127 10.14 -2.17 28.26
C THR A 127 10.37 -1.00 27.31
N ASP A 128 11.57 -0.41 27.34
CA ASP A 128 11.91 0.72 26.47
C ASP A 128 11.99 0.30 25.01
N THR A 129 12.47 -0.93 24.75
CA THR A 129 12.53 -1.50 23.41
C THR A 129 11.14 -1.73 22.83
N PHE A 130 10.20 -2.27 23.60
CA PHE A 130 8.80 -2.42 23.16
C PHE A 130 8.14 -1.07 22.92
N THR A 131 8.37 -0.10 23.81
CA THR A 131 7.86 1.27 23.63
C THR A 131 8.43 1.92 22.36
N TYR A 132 9.70 1.65 22.04
CA TYR A 132 10.32 2.13 20.81
C TYR A 132 9.73 1.42 19.59
N ALA A 133 9.56 0.10 19.64
CA ALA A 133 8.93 -0.67 18.56
C ALA A 133 7.51 -0.19 18.25
N ASP A 134 6.72 0.19 19.25
CA ASP A 134 5.38 0.77 19.06
C ASP A 134 5.44 2.14 18.36
N LYS A 135 6.46 2.96 18.67
CA LYS A 135 6.71 4.23 17.97
C LYS A 135 7.11 4.00 16.53
N THR A 136 8.03 3.07 16.27
CA THR A 136 8.47 2.66 14.93
C THR A 136 7.31 2.11 14.11
N HIS A 137 6.46 1.27 14.71
CA HIS A 137 5.21 0.80 14.07
C HIS A 137 4.30 1.97 13.71
N SER A 138 4.10 2.91 14.63
CA SER A 138 3.27 4.10 14.39
C SER A 138 3.86 5.03 13.32
N GLY A 139 5.18 5.11 13.19
CA GLY A 139 5.86 5.84 12.12
C GLY A 139 5.66 5.17 10.77
N ALA A 140 5.90 3.86 10.71
CA ALA A 140 5.66 3.03 9.52
C ALA A 140 4.20 3.07 9.04
N ASP A 141 3.24 3.04 9.96
CA ASP A 141 1.81 3.15 9.67
C ASP A 141 1.47 4.51 9.02
N LYS A 142 2.02 5.61 9.55
CA LYS A 142 1.86 6.95 8.97
C LYS A 142 2.44 7.08 7.56
N SER A 143 3.57 6.41 7.28
CA SER A 143 4.15 6.38 5.93
C SER A 143 3.18 5.73 4.94
N TYR A 144 2.56 4.60 5.31
CA TYR A 144 1.54 3.99 4.45
C TYR A 144 0.28 4.85 4.33
N ASP A 145 -0.21 5.44 5.42
CA ASP A 145 -1.37 6.35 5.39
C ASP A 145 -1.15 7.52 4.43
N THR A 146 0.07 8.07 4.41
CA THR A 146 0.45 9.16 3.51
C THR A 146 0.35 8.72 2.05
N GLU A 147 0.87 7.54 1.71
CA GLU A 147 0.82 7.04 0.34
C GLU A 147 -0.59 6.57 -0.08
N VAL A 148 -1.39 6.03 0.83
CA VAL A 148 -2.82 5.75 0.61
C VAL A 148 -3.55 7.06 0.28
N GLY A 149 -3.36 8.10 1.09
CA GLY A 149 -3.97 9.41 0.87
C GLY A 149 -3.55 10.03 -0.47
N SER A 150 -2.26 9.95 -0.81
CA SER A 150 -1.73 10.45 -2.08
C SER A 150 -2.32 9.69 -3.28
N THR A 151 -2.41 8.36 -3.19
CA THR A 151 -2.95 7.52 -4.28
C THR A 151 -4.46 7.75 -4.46
N LEU A 152 -5.22 7.92 -3.37
CA LEU A 152 -6.63 8.28 -3.42
C LEU A 152 -6.86 9.63 -4.11
N SER A 153 -6.02 10.63 -3.82
CA SER A 153 -6.08 11.94 -4.49
C SER A 153 -5.80 11.80 -5.99
N LEU A 154 -4.87 10.94 -6.37
CA LEU A 154 -4.58 10.62 -7.77
C LEU A 154 -5.78 9.96 -8.47
N VAL A 155 -6.39 8.95 -7.85
CA VAL A 155 -7.61 8.28 -8.36
C VAL A 155 -8.71 9.31 -8.62
N TYR A 156 -8.95 10.22 -7.66
CA TYR A 156 -9.94 11.28 -7.81
C TYR A 156 -9.62 12.22 -8.97
N LYS A 157 -8.36 12.67 -9.07
CA LYS A 157 -7.92 13.57 -10.15
C LYS A 157 -8.10 12.94 -11.53
N MET A 158 -7.72 11.66 -11.67
CA MET A 158 -7.86 10.93 -12.94
C MET A 158 -9.32 10.78 -13.35
N PHE A 159 -10.18 10.41 -12.40
CA PHE A 159 -11.61 10.28 -12.63
C PHE A 159 -12.25 11.62 -13.04
N ARG A 160 -11.95 12.69 -12.29
CA ARG A 160 -12.46 14.03 -12.58
C ARG A 160 -12.01 14.55 -13.94
N ASN A 161 -10.72 14.42 -14.27
CA ASN A 161 -10.20 14.83 -15.58
C ASN A 161 -10.91 14.10 -16.72
N LYS A 162 -11.16 12.79 -16.56
CA LYS A 162 -11.86 12.01 -17.59
C LYS A 162 -13.33 12.43 -17.71
N LEU A 163 -14.00 12.72 -16.60
CA LEU A 163 -15.35 13.29 -16.62
C LEU A 163 -15.39 14.65 -17.32
N ASP A 164 -14.46 15.55 -17.01
CA ASP A 164 -14.39 16.88 -17.64
C ASP A 164 -14.17 16.75 -19.15
N VAL A 165 -13.29 15.85 -19.61
CA VAL A 165 -13.09 15.56 -21.04
C VAL A 165 -14.36 15.01 -21.69
N LEU A 166 -15.04 14.05 -21.03
CA LEU A 166 -16.29 13.49 -21.55
C LEU A 166 -17.35 14.57 -21.66
N ILE A 167 -17.56 15.37 -20.60
CA ILE A 167 -18.55 16.46 -20.58
C ILE A 167 -18.25 17.49 -21.66
N ASN A 168 -17.00 17.94 -21.81
CA ASN A 168 -16.62 18.89 -22.85
C ASN A 168 -16.90 18.34 -24.25
N PHE A 169 -16.55 17.07 -24.50
CA PHE A 169 -16.90 16.39 -25.75
C PHE A 169 -18.42 16.29 -25.95
N LEU A 170 -19.19 16.02 -24.89
CA LEU A 170 -20.65 16.00 -24.96
C LEU A 170 -21.20 17.38 -25.33
N LEU A 171 -20.69 18.45 -24.72
CA LEU A 171 -21.12 19.83 -24.95
C LEU A 171 -20.74 20.34 -26.35
N GLU A 172 -19.55 20.01 -26.85
CA GLU A 172 -19.11 20.36 -28.22
C GLU A 172 -19.97 19.70 -29.30
N LYS A 173 -20.40 18.46 -29.06
CA LYS A 173 -21.23 17.67 -30.00
C LYS A 173 -22.72 17.76 -29.70
N PHE A 174 -23.11 18.55 -28.70
CA PHE A 174 -24.51 18.77 -28.37
C PHE A 174 -25.14 19.63 -29.45
N GLN A 175 -25.87 19.00 -30.37
CA GLN A 175 -26.80 19.74 -31.21
C GLN A 175 -27.92 20.24 -30.29
N TRP A 176 -27.99 21.55 -30.07
CA TRP A 176 -29.06 22.26 -29.35
C TRP A 176 -30.47 22.09 -29.97
N VAL A 177 -30.60 21.23 -30.99
CA VAL A 177 -31.85 20.97 -31.69
C VAL A 177 -32.57 19.83 -30.97
N ALA A 178 -33.80 20.10 -30.55
CA ALA A 178 -34.70 19.14 -29.92
C ALA A 178 -34.88 17.91 -30.83
N LYS A 179 -34.08 16.86 -30.62
CA LYS A 179 -34.41 15.54 -31.15
C LYS A 179 -35.68 15.10 -30.45
N SER A 180 -36.65 14.67 -31.26
CA SER A 180 -37.94 14.13 -30.81
C SER A 180 -37.74 13.20 -29.62
N SER A 181 -38.68 13.28 -28.69
CA SER A 181 -38.79 12.68 -27.35
C SER A 181 -38.59 11.16 -27.21
N HIS A 182 -37.98 10.48 -28.19
CA HIS A 182 -37.93 9.02 -28.28
C HIS A 182 -36.54 8.38 -28.04
N ASP A 183 -35.44 9.15 -28.00
CA ASP A 183 -34.10 8.62 -27.71
C ASP A 183 -33.56 9.12 -26.36
N ILE A 184 -34.18 8.71 -25.25
CA ILE A 184 -33.74 8.99 -23.88
C ILE A 184 -33.31 7.68 -23.19
N PRO A 185 -32.11 7.59 -22.59
CA PRO A 185 -31.05 8.61 -22.60
C PRO A 185 -30.42 8.72 -23.99
N ASN A 186 -30.01 9.93 -24.38
CA ASN A 186 -29.23 10.09 -25.61
C ASN A 186 -27.92 9.30 -25.50
N THR A 187 -27.32 8.91 -26.63
CA THR A 187 -26.10 8.09 -26.68
C THR A 187 -24.95 8.66 -25.83
N TYR A 188 -24.89 9.99 -25.71
CA TYR A 188 -23.89 10.70 -24.92
C TYR A 188 -24.07 10.50 -23.41
N ALA A 189 -25.31 10.56 -22.93
CA ALA A 189 -25.66 10.25 -21.54
C ALA A 189 -25.42 8.77 -21.23
N LYS A 190 -25.66 7.86 -22.18
CA LYS A 190 -25.31 6.43 -22.03
C LYS A 190 -23.81 6.24 -21.84
N ILE A 191 -22.96 6.89 -22.64
CA ILE A 191 -21.49 6.82 -22.50
C ILE A 191 -21.04 7.31 -21.12
N LEU A 192 -21.62 8.42 -20.62
CA LEU A 192 -21.30 8.93 -19.29
C LEU A 192 -21.75 7.96 -18.20
N ILE A 193 -22.95 7.39 -18.30
CA ILE A 193 -23.48 6.40 -17.35
C ILE A 193 -22.62 5.13 -17.36
N GLU A 194 -22.20 4.63 -18.51
CA GLU A 194 -21.32 3.45 -18.63
C GLU A 194 -19.94 3.72 -18.03
N TYR A 195 -19.36 4.89 -18.28
CA TYR A 195 -18.09 5.28 -17.67
C TYR A 195 -18.19 5.40 -16.14
N MET A 196 -19.25 6.04 -15.63
CA MET A 196 -19.51 6.15 -14.20
C MET A 196 -19.68 4.74 -13.60
N SER A 197 -20.53 3.91 -14.19
CA SER A 197 -20.84 2.57 -13.67
C SER A 197 -19.58 1.69 -13.60
N SER A 198 -18.80 1.63 -14.68
CA SER A 198 -17.53 0.88 -14.70
C SER A 198 -16.51 1.42 -13.69
N THR A 199 -16.45 2.74 -13.50
CA THR A 199 -15.53 3.34 -12.52
C THR A 199 -15.96 3.03 -11.08
N PHE A 200 -17.26 3.10 -10.78
CA PHE A 200 -17.80 2.72 -9.47
C PHE A 200 -17.64 1.22 -9.16
N GLU A 201 -17.69 0.36 -10.18
CA GLU A 201 -17.33 -1.06 -10.03
C GLU A 201 -15.87 -1.23 -9.58
N TYR A 202 -14.93 -0.48 -10.14
CA TYR A 202 -13.54 -0.51 -9.66
C TYR A 202 -13.43 -0.06 -8.20
N PHE A 203 -14.17 0.98 -7.80
CA PHE A 203 -14.22 1.41 -6.40
C PHE A 203 -14.88 0.40 -5.47
N ALA A 204 -15.73 -0.50 -5.95
CA ALA A 204 -16.39 -1.51 -5.13
C ALA A 204 -15.39 -2.45 -4.43
N HIS A 205 -14.20 -2.63 -5.02
CA HIS A 205 -13.11 -3.43 -4.45
C HIS A 205 -12.33 -2.72 -3.34
N MET A 206 -12.59 -1.43 -3.10
CA MET A 206 -11.99 -0.65 -2.02
C MET A 206 -12.76 -0.83 -0.71
N ASP A 207 -12.05 -0.69 0.42
CA ASP A 207 -12.68 -0.72 1.74
C ASP A 207 -13.71 0.41 1.91
N LYS A 208 -14.65 0.23 2.85
CA LYS A 208 -15.74 1.20 3.07
C LYS A 208 -15.22 2.59 3.47
N GLY A 209 -14.11 2.67 4.20
CA GLY A 209 -13.53 3.93 4.64
C GLY A 209 -12.93 4.70 3.46
N SER A 210 -12.15 4.03 2.61
CA SER A 210 -11.58 4.65 1.42
C SER A 210 -12.65 5.07 0.41
N ARG A 211 -13.73 4.28 0.24
CA ARG A 211 -14.90 4.71 -0.56
C ARG A 211 -15.60 5.94 0.00
N ALA A 212 -15.77 6.00 1.32
CA ALA A 212 -16.39 7.15 1.98
C ALA A 212 -15.54 8.42 1.86
N ARG A 213 -14.22 8.31 1.63
CA ARG A 213 -13.31 9.44 1.34
C ARG A 213 -13.34 9.89 -0.13
N LEU A 214 -13.87 9.06 -1.03
CA LEU A 214 -14.05 9.42 -2.46
C LEU A 214 -15.39 10.12 -2.72
N LEU A 215 -16.38 9.89 -1.85
CA LEU A 215 -17.63 10.64 -1.81
C LEU A 215 -17.41 11.85 -0.90
N PHE A 216 -17.70 13.06 -1.39
CA PHE A 216 -17.65 14.36 -0.71
C PHE A 216 -16.32 15.13 -0.78
#